data_AF-A0A9E2X967-F1
#
_entry.id   AF-A0A9E2X967-F1
#
_cell.length_a   1.000
_cell.length_b   1.000
_cell.length_c   1.000
_cell.angle_alpha   90.00
_cell.angle_beta   90.00
_cell.angle_gamma   90.00
#
_symmetry.space_group_name_H-M   'P 1'
#
loop_
_entity.id
_entity.type
_entity.pdbx_description
1 polymer ?
#
loop_
_entity_poly.entity_id
_entity_poly.type
_entity_poly.pdbx_seq_one_letter_code
_entity_poly.pdbx_strand_id
1 'polypeptide(L)'
;VGSELEGEVRNITEFGLFVGLPGDIDGMVHLSDIDWNRPGEEAIDNYHKGEVVRVKVLDVDVEKERISLGIKQLADDPFEAGMTKLRKGEVVTGTVSGITEGGVEVTIGDGVLGFIRKSELSRDRSEQRPDRFAVGEKVDAKVTQIDRATRKVALSIKAREMDEEKRAMAEFGSSDSGASLGDILGAAIRRRQTDAEERS
;
A
#
# COMPACT_ATOMS: atom_id res chain seq x y z
N VAL A 1 15.06 4.08 21.28
CA VAL A 1 14.91 3.31 20.02
C VAL A 1 14.20 4.19 18.99
N GLY A 2 14.72 4.28 17.76
CA GLY A 2 14.17 5.10 16.67
C GLY A 2 14.82 6.48 16.48
N SER A 3 15.71 6.91 17.38
CA SER A 3 16.44 8.17 17.26
C SER A 3 17.53 8.08 16.18
N GLU A 4 17.72 9.16 15.44
CA GLU A 4 18.80 9.33 14.48
C GLU A 4 19.99 10.01 15.15
N LEU A 5 21.18 9.48 14.89
CA LEU A 5 22.45 9.95 15.45
C LEU A 5 23.50 10.02 14.34
N GLU A 6 24.49 10.86 14.54
CA GLU A 6 25.72 10.85 13.74
C GLU A 6 26.83 10.20 14.57
N GLY A 7 27.62 9.36 13.94
CA GLY A 7 28.75 8.71 14.59
C GLY A 7 29.89 8.43 13.63
N GLU A 8 31.09 8.34 14.16
CA GLU A 8 32.30 8.10 13.37
C GLU A 8 32.54 6.60 13.23
N VAL A 9 32.84 6.14 12.02
CA VAL A 9 33.22 4.75 11.77
C VAL A 9 34.56 4.47 12.45
N ARG A 10 34.54 3.75 13.56
CA ARG A 10 35.74 3.35 14.29
C ARG A 10 36.40 2.12 13.68
N ASN A 11 35.59 1.18 13.21
CA ASN A 11 36.09 -0.05 12.63
C ASN A 11 35.13 -0.64 11.60
N ILE A 12 35.70 -1.33 10.61
CA ILE A 12 34.96 -2.05 9.59
C ILE A 12 35.37 -3.51 9.67
N THR A 13 34.41 -4.41 9.73
CA THR A 13 34.63 -5.85 9.86
C THR A 13 33.79 -6.60 8.85
N GLU A 14 34.13 -7.87 8.62
CA GLU A 14 33.35 -8.75 7.73
C GLU A 14 31.91 -8.99 8.22
N PHE A 15 31.58 -8.65 9.48
CA PHE A 15 30.24 -8.84 10.04
C PHE A 15 29.43 -7.54 10.12
N GLY A 16 30.05 -6.39 9.85
CA GLY A 16 29.39 -5.10 10.00
C GLY A 16 30.31 -3.92 10.31
N LEU A 17 29.67 -2.78 10.50
CA LEU A 17 30.30 -1.48 10.73
C LEU A 17 30.19 -1.09 12.22
N PHE A 18 31.31 -0.72 12.83
CA PHE A 18 31.32 -0.18 14.20
C PHE A 18 31.39 1.33 14.15
N VAL A 19 30.37 1.96 14.72
CA VAL A 19 30.16 3.40 14.72
C VAL A 19 30.25 3.89 16.17
N GLY A 20 31.21 4.76 16.43
CA GLY A 20 31.36 5.42 17.73
C GLY A 20 30.33 6.53 17.87
N LEU A 21 29.53 6.47 18.94
CA LEU A 21 28.51 7.44 19.27
C LEU A 21 28.96 8.36 20.42
N PRO A 22 28.32 9.53 20.61
CA PRO A 22 28.57 10.39 21.75
C PRO A 22 28.40 9.63 23.08
N GLY A 23 29.32 9.87 24.02
CA GLY A 23 29.34 9.17 25.32
C GLY A 23 30.20 7.91 25.36
N ASP A 24 31.14 7.75 24.40
CA ASP A 24 32.04 6.60 24.28
C ASP A 24 31.33 5.26 24.14
N ILE A 25 30.09 5.29 23.64
CA ILE A 25 29.29 4.09 23.36
C ILE A 25 29.58 3.64 21.93
N ASP A 26 29.86 2.34 21.76
CA ASP A 26 30.01 1.74 20.44
C ASP A 26 28.68 1.16 19.97
N GLY A 27 28.26 1.59 18.78
CA GLY A 27 27.14 1.02 18.06
C GLY A 27 27.61 0.12 16.92
N MET A 28 26.86 -0.94 16.64
CA MET A 28 27.16 -1.88 15.57
C MET A 28 26.03 -1.88 14.54
N VAL A 29 26.39 -1.67 13.27
CA VAL A 29 25.49 -1.84 12.12
C VAL A 29 25.78 -3.19 11.47
N HIS A 30 24.78 -4.06 11.40
CA HIS A 30 24.92 -5.34 10.70
C HIS A 30 24.92 -5.12 9.18
N LEU A 31 25.60 -5.99 8.41
CA LEU A 31 25.64 -5.94 6.93
C LEU A 31 24.24 -5.78 6.30
N SER A 32 23.26 -6.52 6.83
CA SER A 32 21.86 -6.49 6.37
C SER A 32 21.12 -5.19 6.65
N ASP A 33 21.70 -4.29 7.44
CA ASP A 33 21.14 -3.00 7.82
C ASP A 33 21.88 -1.80 7.18
N ILE A 34 22.80 -2.07 6.23
CA ILE A 34 23.57 -1.04 5.51
C ILE A 34 22.77 -0.44 4.34
N ASP A 35 22.32 -1.26 3.39
CA ASP A 35 21.65 -0.82 2.16
C ASP A 35 20.42 -1.68 1.82
N TRP A 36 19.45 -1.11 1.10
CA TRP A 36 18.23 -1.79 0.66
C TRP A 36 18.37 -2.55 -0.66
N ASN A 37 19.25 -2.07 -1.54
CA ASN A 37 19.34 -2.43 -2.94
C ASN A 37 20.56 -3.32 -3.24
N ARG A 38 21.59 -3.28 -2.39
CA ARG A 38 22.83 -4.03 -2.57
C ARG A 38 23.06 -5.04 -1.44
N PRO A 39 23.73 -6.18 -1.71
CA PRO A 39 24.25 -7.05 -0.68
C PRO A 39 25.13 -6.25 0.30
N GLY A 40 25.05 -6.58 1.59
CA GLY A 40 25.76 -5.83 2.62
C GLY A 40 27.28 -5.87 2.44
N GLU A 41 27.80 -6.95 1.86
CA GLU A 41 29.21 -7.17 1.55
C GLU A 41 29.73 -6.18 0.49
N GLU A 42 28.89 -5.77 -0.47
CA GLU A 42 29.25 -4.74 -1.45
C GLU A 42 28.97 -3.32 -0.94
N ALA A 43 27.96 -3.20 -0.06
CA ALA A 43 27.58 -1.92 0.51
C ALA A 43 28.64 -1.40 1.49
N ILE A 44 29.27 -2.30 2.26
CA ILE A 44 30.27 -1.94 3.27
C ILE A 44 31.53 -1.31 2.67
N ASP A 45 31.89 -1.66 1.42
CA ASP A 45 33.03 -1.09 0.68
C ASP A 45 32.91 0.42 0.43
N ASN A 46 31.70 0.98 0.52
CA ASN A 46 31.49 2.42 0.35
C ASN A 46 31.82 3.23 1.61
N TYR A 47 32.05 2.57 2.75
CA TYR A 47 32.32 3.22 4.03
C TYR A 47 33.79 3.14 4.38
N HIS A 48 34.31 4.22 4.97
CA HIS A 48 35.71 4.31 5.35
C HIS A 48 35.87 4.54 6.85
N LYS A 49 36.95 4.00 7.43
CA LYS A 49 37.31 4.30 8.82
C LYS A 49 37.57 5.79 8.99
N GLY A 50 36.97 6.40 10.02
CA GLY A 50 37.02 7.83 10.29
C GLY A 50 35.94 8.65 9.58
N GLU A 51 35.09 8.01 8.77
CA GLU A 51 33.95 8.68 8.14
C GLU A 51 32.82 8.90 9.14
N VAL A 52 32.19 10.07 9.11
CA VAL A 52 30.99 10.35 9.90
C VAL A 52 29.77 9.87 9.13
N VAL A 53 29.05 8.92 9.72
CA VAL A 53 27.83 8.32 9.14
C VAL A 53 26.64 8.66 10.01
N ARG A 54 25.50 8.92 9.37
CA ARG A 54 24.21 8.93 10.06
C ARG A 54 23.79 7.48 10.31
N VAL A 55 23.21 7.22 11.47
CA VAL A 55 22.70 5.92 11.91
C VAL A 55 21.39 6.08 12.68
N LYS A 56 20.49 5.09 12.61
CA LYS A 56 19.28 5.03 13.42
C LYS A 56 19.39 3.93 14.47
N VAL A 57 18.96 4.22 15.70
CA VAL A 57 18.97 3.26 16.80
C VAL A 57 17.86 2.22 16.61
N LEU A 58 18.23 0.95 16.39
CA LEU A 58 17.31 -0.17 16.25
C LEU A 58 17.01 -0.83 17.59
N ASP A 59 18.04 -1.06 18.40
CA ASP A 59 17.91 -1.72 19.69
C ASP A 59 19.02 -1.27 20.64
N VAL A 60 18.78 -1.35 21.95
CA VAL A 60 19.72 -0.93 23.00
C VAL A 60 19.82 -2.03 24.05
N ASP A 61 20.98 -2.67 24.11
CA ASP A 61 21.32 -3.65 25.14
C ASP A 61 22.10 -2.93 26.26
N VAL A 62 21.39 -2.59 27.33
CA VAL A 62 21.95 -1.86 28.48
C VAL A 62 22.88 -2.74 29.31
N GLU A 63 22.66 -4.05 29.34
CA GLU A 63 23.50 -4.98 30.13
C GLU A 63 24.89 -5.15 29.51
N LYS A 64 24.97 -5.09 28.17
CA LYS A 64 26.23 -5.24 27.42
C LYS A 64 26.83 -3.92 26.95
N GLU A 65 26.19 -2.79 27.25
CA GLU A 65 26.56 -1.45 26.79
C GLU A 65 26.70 -1.36 25.25
N ARG A 66 25.82 -2.06 24.52
CA ARG A 66 25.86 -2.13 23.05
C ARG A 66 24.58 -1.60 22.43
N ILE A 67 24.74 -0.86 21.34
CA ILE A 67 23.62 -0.33 20.57
C ILE A 67 23.61 -0.97 19.18
N SER A 68 22.49 -1.55 18.79
CA SER A 68 22.28 -2.01 17.42
C SER A 68 21.81 -0.83 16.58
N LEU A 69 22.53 -0.56 15.51
CA LEU A 69 22.32 0.58 14.62
C LEU A 69 21.93 0.10 13.23
N GLY A 70 21.25 0.97 12.49
CA GLY A 70 20.89 0.71 11.10
C GLY A 70 21.03 1.95 10.25
N ILE A 71 21.62 1.80 9.06
CA ILE A 71 21.81 2.89 8.09
C ILE A 71 20.64 2.93 7.10
N LYS A 72 20.15 1.76 6.68
CA LYS A 72 19.03 1.66 5.72
C LYS A 72 17.76 2.36 6.21
N GLN A 73 17.56 2.47 7.52
CA GLN A 73 16.38 3.11 8.12
C GLN A 73 16.43 4.65 8.11
N LEU A 74 17.49 5.26 7.56
CA LEU A 74 17.64 6.72 7.38
C LEU A 74 17.26 7.21 5.99
N ALA A 75 17.42 6.35 4.98
CA ALA A 75 16.87 6.62 3.67
C ALA A 75 15.39 6.29 3.73
N ASP A 76 14.54 7.25 3.32
CA ASP A 76 13.14 6.98 3.02
C ASP A 76 13.12 5.82 2.03
N ASP A 77 12.49 4.72 2.43
CA ASP A 77 12.36 3.55 1.59
C ASP A 77 11.68 3.99 0.27
N PRO A 78 12.33 3.86 -0.92
CA PRO A 78 11.71 4.24 -2.18
C PRO A 78 10.37 3.50 -2.41
N PHE A 79 10.18 2.36 -1.76
CA PHE A 79 8.91 1.63 -1.74
C PHE A 79 7.89 2.22 -0.74
N GLU A 80 8.31 2.86 0.36
CA GLU A 80 7.44 3.65 1.25
C GLU A 80 6.91 4.90 0.53
N ALA A 81 7.72 5.56 -0.30
CA ALA A 81 7.27 6.70 -1.09
C ALA A 81 6.16 6.31 -2.09
N GLY A 82 6.30 5.15 -2.75
CA GLY A 82 5.25 4.58 -3.60
C GLY A 82 4.02 4.13 -2.81
N MET A 83 4.21 3.40 -1.71
CA MET A 83 3.11 2.91 -0.86
C MET A 83 2.37 4.02 -0.11
N THR A 84 3.01 5.14 0.21
CA THR A 84 2.38 6.28 0.89
C THR A 84 1.40 7.01 -0.02
N LYS A 85 1.64 6.99 -1.34
CA LYS A 85 0.69 7.52 -2.32
C LYS A 85 -0.56 6.63 -2.44
N LEU A 86 -0.41 5.32 -2.26
CA LEU A 86 -1.48 4.34 -2.42
C LEU A 86 -2.45 4.35 -1.23
N ARG A 87 -3.74 4.52 -1.52
CA ARG A 87 -4.81 4.40 -0.52
C ARG A 87 -5.62 3.13 -0.71
N LYS A 88 -6.04 2.52 0.40
CA LYS A 88 -7.01 1.42 0.35
C LYS A 88 -8.30 1.91 -0.33
N GLY A 89 -8.74 1.18 -1.35
CA GLY A 89 -9.90 1.50 -2.17
C GLY A 89 -9.60 2.37 -3.40
N GLU A 90 -8.36 2.81 -3.57
CA GLU A 90 -7.92 3.50 -4.79
C GLU A 90 -7.84 2.52 -5.97
N VAL A 91 -8.09 3.01 -7.17
CA VAL A 91 -7.96 2.26 -8.42
C VAL A 91 -6.62 2.62 -9.03
N VAL A 92 -5.82 1.59 -9.32
CA VAL A 92 -4.47 1.76 -9.86
C VAL A 92 -4.29 0.93 -11.12
N THR A 93 -3.56 1.49 -12.07
CA THR A 93 -3.13 0.78 -13.27
C THR A 93 -1.78 0.14 -13.00
N GLY A 94 -1.69 -1.17 -13.22
CA GLY A 94 -0.45 -1.93 -13.11
C GLY A 94 -0.19 -2.77 -14.35
N THR A 95 1.06 -3.19 -14.55
CA THR A 95 1.49 -4.06 -15.65
C THR A 95 1.75 -5.45 -15.11
N VAL A 96 1.16 -6.49 -15.72
CA VAL A 96 1.34 -7.89 -15.30
C VAL A 96 2.82 -8.28 -15.45
N SER A 97 3.45 -8.65 -14.35
CA SER A 97 4.84 -9.10 -14.32
C SER A 97 4.96 -10.63 -14.36
N GLY A 98 3.94 -11.34 -13.88
CA GLY A 98 3.98 -12.79 -13.77
C GLY A 98 2.61 -13.40 -13.55
N ILE A 99 2.45 -14.66 -13.94
CA ILE A 99 1.21 -15.42 -13.79
C ILE A 99 1.55 -16.69 -13.03
N THR A 100 0.78 -16.97 -11.98
CA THR A 100 0.94 -18.15 -11.12
C THR A 100 -0.40 -18.88 -10.99
N GLU A 101 -0.39 -20.13 -10.53
CA GLU A 101 -1.64 -20.88 -10.29
C GLU A 101 -2.56 -20.23 -9.23
N GLY A 102 -1.96 -19.45 -8.31
CA GLY A 102 -2.69 -18.75 -7.24
C GLY A 102 -3.27 -17.39 -7.65
N GLY A 103 -2.81 -16.81 -8.76
CA GLY A 103 -3.15 -15.45 -9.14
C GLY A 103 -2.16 -14.79 -10.10
N VAL A 104 -2.29 -13.48 -10.26
CA VAL A 104 -1.50 -12.66 -11.20
C VAL A 104 -0.66 -11.66 -10.40
N GLU A 105 0.63 -11.61 -10.70
CA GLU A 105 1.56 -10.60 -10.19
C GLU A 105 1.55 -9.39 -11.12
N VAL A 106 1.46 -8.20 -10.53
CA VAL A 106 1.30 -6.94 -11.26
C VAL A 106 2.23 -5.91 -10.67
N THR A 107 3.07 -5.29 -11.49
CA THR A 107 3.87 -4.12 -11.09
C THR A 107 3.06 -2.85 -11.26
N ILE A 108 2.83 -2.13 -10.17
CA ILE A 108 2.15 -0.83 -10.15
C ILE A 108 3.21 0.26 -10.42
N GLY A 109 2.78 1.46 -10.83
CA GLY A 109 3.66 2.63 -10.92
C GLY A 109 4.49 2.85 -9.64
N ASP A 110 5.68 3.41 -9.80
CA ASP A 110 6.68 3.60 -8.73
C ASP A 110 7.33 2.30 -8.20
N GLY A 111 7.24 1.18 -8.95
CA GLY A 111 7.98 -0.06 -8.66
C GLY A 111 7.34 -0.96 -7.59
N VAL A 112 6.12 -0.63 -7.16
CA VAL A 112 5.39 -1.39 -6.13
C VAL A 112 4.87 -2.71 -6.71
N LEU A 113 5.12 -3.82 -6.01
CA LEU A 113 4.63 -5.14 -6.42
C LEU A 113 3.20 -5.38 -5.89
N GLY A 114 2.30 -5.64 -6.81
CA GLY A 114 0.91 -6.00 -6.58
C GLY A 114 0.64 -7.48 -6.84
N PHE A 115 -0.33 -8.04 -6.13
CA PHE A 115 -0.80 -9.40 -6.34
C PHE A 115 -2.32 -9.44 -6.38
N ILE A 116 -2.86 -10.03 -7.45
CA ILE A 116 -4.29 -10.28 -7.62
C ILE A 116 -4.55 -11.77 -7.45
N ARG A 117 -5.27 -12.14 -6.39
CA ARG A 117 -5.69 -13.54 -6.17
C ARG A 117 -6.65 -13.99 -7.27
N LYS A 118 -6.65 -15.28 -7.61
CA LYS A 118 -7.61 -15.84 -8.60
C LYS A 118 -9.07 -15.45 -8.34
N SER A 119 -9.49 -15.41 -7.06
CA SER A 119 -10.85 -15.04 -6.64
C SER A 119 -11.20 -13.56 -6.85
N GLU A 120 -10.19 -12.73 -7.09
CA GLU A 120 -10.28 -11.28 -7.26
C GLU A 120 -10.05 -10.83 -8.72
N LEU A 121 -9.79 -11.78 -9.64
CA LEU A 121 -9.56 -11.50 -11.06
C LEU A 121 -10.84 -11.10 -11.80
N SER A 122 -11.99 -11.63 -11.41
CA SER A 122 -13.28 -11.33 -12.03
C SER A 122 -14.42 -11.61 -11.06
N ARG A 123 -15.55 -10.92 -11.27
CA ARG A 123 -16.82 -11.23 -10.62
C ARG A 123 -17.32 -12.63 -10.96
N ASP A 124 -17.15 -13.06 -12.21
CA ASP A 124 -17.65 -14.35 -12.68
C ASP A 124 -16.66 -15.47 -12.39
N ARG A 125 -17.13 -16.51 -11.70
CA ARG A 125 -16.28 -17.65 -11.32
C ARG A 125 -15.65 -18.36 -12.52
N SER A 126 -16.31 -18.36 -13.68
CA SER A 126 -15.78 -18.91 -14.93
C SER A 126 -14.61 -18.11 -15.50
N GLU A 127 -14.50 -16.83 -15.14
CA GLU A 127 -13.48 -15.91 -15.63
C GLU A 127 -12.36 -15.64 -14.61
N GLN A 128 -12.38 -16.33 -13.46
CA GLN A 128 -11.34 -16.29 -12.42
C GLN A 128 -10.12 -17.13 -12.78
N ARG A 129 -9.55 -16.83 -13.94
CA ARG A 129 -8.52 -17.61 -14.62
C ARG A 129 -7.26 -16.78 -14.82
N PRO A 130 -6.15 -17.08 -14.11
CA PRO A 130 -4.89 -16.35 -14.27
C PRO A 130 -4.34 -16.42 -15.71
N ASP A 131 -4.59 -17.53 -16.40
CA ASP A 131 -4.17 -17.79 -17.79
C ASP A 131 -4.86 -16.90 -18.84
N ARG A 132 -5.85 -16.09 -18.43
CA ARG A 132 -6.46 -15.08 -19.30
C ARG A 132 -5.55 -13.88 -19.52
N PHE A 133 -4.66 -13.59 -18.58
CA PHE A 133 -3.79 -12.43 -18.63
C PHE A 133 -2.48 -12.78 -19.32
N ALA A 134 -1.83 -11.79 -19.93
CA ALA A 134 -0.48 -11.94 -20.48
C ALA A 134 0.53 -11.11 -19.69
N VAL A 135 1.76 -11.60 -19.59
CA VAL A 135 2.87 -10.81 -19.05
C VAL A 135 3.07 -9.57 -19.94
N GLY A 136 3.14 -8.39 -19.33
CA GLY A 136 3.19 -7.09 -20.01
C GLY A 136 1.82 -6.44 -20.25
N GLU A 137 0.71 -7.12 -19.95
CA GLU A 137 -0.64 -6.55 -20.06
C GLU A 137 -0.88 -5.50 -18.98
N LYS A 138 -1.54 -4.40 -19.33
CA LYS A 138 -1.96 -3.38 -18.36
C LYS A 138 -3.33 -3.72 -17.81
N VAL A 139 -3.44 -3.75 -16.49
CA VAL A 139 -4.67 -4.07 -15.76
C VAL A 139 -4.98 -2.98 -14.75
N ASP A 140 -6.25 -2.59 -14.68
CA ASP A 140 -6.75 -1.66 -13.68
C ASP A 140 -7.37 -2.46 -12.52
N ALA A 141 -6.86 -2.25 -11.32
CA ALA A 141 -7.33 -2.97 -10.14
C ALA A 141 -7.44 -2.06 -8.93
N LYS A 142 -8.37 -2.39 -8.03
CA LYS A 142 -8.59 -1.66 -6.78
C LYS A 142 -7.69 -2.19 -5.68
N VAL A 143 -7.04 -1.30 -4.94
CA VAL A 143 -6.23 -1.63 -3.77
C VAL A 143 -7.15 -2.12 -2.64
N THR A 144 -7.02 -3.39 -2.26
CA THR A 144 -7.81 -3.99 -1.17
C THR A 144 -7.09 -3.94 0.17
N GLN A 145 -5.79 -4.22 0.13
CA GLN A 145 -4.93 -4.28 1.31
C GLN A 145 -3.50 -3.93 0.92
N ILE A 146 -2.81 -3.22 1.81
CA ILE A 146 -1.41 -2.87 1.65
C ILE A 146 -0.65 -3.59 2.76
N ASP A 147 0.29 -4.45 2.39
CA ASP A 147 1.17 -5.12 3.33
C ASP A 147 2.56 -4.46 3.28
N ARG A 148 2.82 -3.63 4.30
CA ARG A 148 4.09 -2.91 4.45
C ARG A 148 5.24 -3.82 4.87
N ALA A 149 4.94 -4.96 5.52
CA ALA A 149 5.98 -5.90 5.97
C ALA A 149 6.58 -6.67 4.78
N THR A 150 5.75 -7.06 3.82
CA THR A 150 6.19 -7.80 2.63
C THR A 150 6.39 -6.93 1.39
N ARG A 151 6.15 -5.61 1.49
CA ARG A 151 6.15 -4.65 0.37
C ARG A 151 5.26 -5.09 -0.80
N LYS A 152 4.13 -5.74 -0.48
CA LYS A 152 3.17 -6.24 -1.47
C LYS A 152 1.81 -5.57 -1.28
N VAL A 153 1.15 -5.29 -2.40
CA VAL A 153 -0.20 -4.73 -2.41
C VAL A 153 -1.18 -5.77 -2.95
N ALA A 154 -2.24 -6.06 -2.20
CA ALA A 154 -3.31 -6.91 -2.68
C ALA A 154 -4.27 -6.09 -3.54
N LEU A 155 -4.42 -6.49 -4.79
CA LEU A 155 -5.24 -5.83 -5.79
C LEU A 155 -6.47 -6.69 -6.13
N SER A 156 -7.56 -6.05 -6.56
CA SER A 156 -8.79 -6.73 -7.00
C SER A 156 -9.46 -6.02 -8.17
N ILE A 157 -9.67 -6.74 -9.26
CA ILE A 157 -10.40 -6.28 -10.44
C ILE A 157 -11.90 -6.34 -10.14
N LYS A 158 -12.37 -7.42 -9.49
CA LYS A 158 -13.75 -7.56 -9.04
C LYS A 158 -14.22 -6.39 -8.17
N ALA A 159 -13.39 -5.94 -7.23
CA ALA A 159 -13.74 -4.82 -6.35
C ALA A 159 -13.80 -3.48 -7.10
N ARG A 160 -13.09 -3.34 -8.22
CA ARG A 160 -13.20 -2.19 -9.14
C ARG A 160 -14.54 -2.23 -9.89
N GLU A 161 -14.88 -3.37 -10.49
CA GLU A 161 -16.13 -3.57 -11.24
C GLU A 161 -17.36 -3.31 -10.36
N MET A 162 -17.38 -3.85 -9.14
CA MET A 162 -18.49 -3.65 -8.21
C MET A 162 -18.64 -2.18 -7.76
N ASP A 163 -17.53 -1.44 -7.64
CA ASP A 163 -17.58 -0.02 -7.28
C ASP A 163 -18.12 0.83 -8.44
N GLU A 164 -17.78 0.44 -9.67
CA GLU A 164 -18.29 1.07 -10.90
C GLU A 164 -19.80 0.87 -11.03
N GLU A 165 -20.25 -0.38 -10.95
CA GLU A 165 -21.67 -0.73 -11.01
C GLU A 165 -22.46 -0.05 -9.88
N LYS A 166 -21.93 -0.03 -8.65
CA LYS A 166 -22.59 0.62 -7.52
C LYS A 166 -22.72 2.12 -7.72
N ARG A 167 -21.69 2.79 -8.26
CA ARG A 167 -21.74 4.23 -8.58
C ARG A 167 -22.74 4.50 -9.71
N ALA A 168 -22.71 3.72 -10.78
CA ALA A 168 -23.66 3.84 -11.89
C ALA A 168 -25.11 3.59 -11.46
N MET A 169 -25.34 2.59 -10.60
CA MET A 169 -26.67 2.28 -10.05
C MET A 169 -27.19 3.40 -9.14
N ALA A 170 -26.32 4.07 -8.38
CA ALA A 170 -26.70 5.22 -7.55
C ALA A 170 -27.05 6.46 -8.38
N GLU A 171 -26.36 6.67 -9.50
CA GLU A 171 -26.62 7.76 -10.44
C GLU A 171 -27.90 7.52 -11.26
N PHE A 172 -28.18 6.27 -11.64
CA PHE A 172 -29.42 5.90 -12.34
C PHE A 172 -30.64 5.85 -11.40
N GLY A 173 -30.48 5.33 -10.17
CA GLY A 173 -31.56 5.25 -9.18
C GLY A 173 -32.03 6.58 -8.60
N SER A 174 -31.26 7.66 -8.79
CA SER A 174 -31.68 9.03 -8.45
C SER A 174 -32.43 9.74 -9.57
N SER A 175 -32.44 9.17 -10.78
CA SER A 175 -33.10 9.76 -11.96
C SER A 175 -34.56 9.34 -12.16
N ASP A 176 -35.08 8.38 -11.38
CA ASP A 176 -36.47 7.90 -11.48
C ASP A 176 -37.32 8.17 -10.22
N SER A 177 -37.04 9.27 -9.52
CA SER A 177 -37.98 9.84 -8.54
C SER A 177 -39.10 10.63 -9.24
N GLY A 178 -39.67 10.05 -10.29
CA GLY A 178 -40.85 10.57 -10.97
C GLY A 178 -42.11 10.01 -10.33
N ALA A 179 -42.60 10.68 -9.28
CA ALA A 179 -43.90 10.49 -8.64
C ALA A 179 -44.26 9.04 -8.25
N SER A 180 -44.14 8.74 -6.95
CA SER A 180 -44.79 7.56 -6.37
C SER A 180 -46.30 7.62 -6.64
N LEU A 181 -46.89 6.50 -7.06
CA LEU A 181 -48.35 6.33 -7.21
C LEU A 181 -49.14 6.80 -5.98
N GLY A 182 -48.51 6.85 -4.80
CA GLY A 182 -49.08 7.41 -3.57
C GLY A 182 -49.31 8.93 -3.60
N ASP A 183 -48.46 9.70 -4.30
CA ASP A 183 -48.54 11.16 -4.34
C ASP A 183 -49.68 11.64 -5.26
N ILE A 184 -49.87 10.96 -6.40
CA ILE A 184 -50.97 11.25 -7.34
C ILE A 184 -52.32 10.87 -6.72
N LEU A 185 -52.40 9.74 -5.99
CA LEU A 185 -53.62 9.30 -5.31
C LEU A 185 -53.97 10.19 -4.12
N GLY A 186 -52.96 10.63 -3.34
CA GLY A 186 -53.15 11.53 -2.20
C GLY A 186 -53.59 12.95 -2.61
N ALA A 187 -53.12 13.46 -3.75
CA ALA A 187 -53.55 14.75 -4.29
C ALA A 187 -55.03 14.75 -4.75
N ALA A 188 -55.52 13.62 -5.29
CA ALA A 188 -56.92 13.49 -5.72
C ALA A 188 -57.90 13.39 -4.55
N ILE A 189 -57.49 12.78 -3.42
CA ILE A 189 -58.35 12.66 -2.23
C ILE A 189 -58.46 14.00 -1.49
N ARG A 190 -57.38 14.77 -1.37
CA ARG A 190 -57.40 16.09 -0.72
C ARG A 190 -58.29 17.10 -1.42
N ARG A 191 -58.35 17.09 -2.77
CA ARG A 191 -59.25 17.97 -3.54
C ARG A 191 -60.74 17.68 -3.28
N ARG A 192 -61.13 16.44 -2.98
CA ARG A 192 -62.53 16.12 -2.66
C ARG A 192 -62.94 16.50 -1.24
N GLN A 193 -62.00 16.64 -0.31
CA GLN A 193 -62.32 17.07 1.06
C GLN A 193 -62.48 18.60 1.16
N THR A 194 -61.67 19.38 0.43
CA THR A 194 -61.78 20.84 0.41
C THR A 194 -63.07 21.33 -0.24
N ASP A 195 -63.54 20.68 -1.31
CA ASP A 195 -64.78 21.08 -2.01
C ASP A 195 -66.06 20.79 -1.21
N ALA A 196 -65.99 19.93 -0.17
CA ALA A 196 -67.12 19.58 0.68
C ALA A 196 -67.28 20.52 1.89
N GLU A 197 -66.21 21.17 2.34
CA GLU A 197 -66.24 22.13 3.46
C GLU A 197 -66.67 23.55 3.03
N GLU A 198 -66.51 23.93 1.76
CA GLU A 198 -66.91 25.26 1.26
C GLU A 198 -68.39 25.38 0.85
N ARG A 199 -69.18 24.29 0.96
CA ARG A 199 -70.62 24.26 0.60
C ARG A 199 -71.58 24.05 1.76
N SER A 200 -71.11 24.12 3.01
CA SER A 200 -71.93 24.13 4.23
C SER A 200 -71.86 25.47 4.95
#